data_AF-A0A850JIL7-F1
#
_entry.id   AF-A0A850JIL7-F1
#
_cell.length_a   1.000
_cell.length_b   1.000
_cell.length_c   1.000
_cell.angle_alpha   90.00
_cell.angle_beta   90.00
_cell.angle_gamma   90.00
#
_symmetry.space_group_name_H-M   'P 1'
#
loop_
_entity.id
_entity.type
_entity.pdbx_description
1 polymer ?
#
loop_
_entity_poly.entity_id
_entity_poly.type
_entity_poly.pdbx_seq_one_letter_code
_entity_poly.pdbx_strand_id
1 'polypeptide(L)'
;MKNARYILPEARERVVELVAKEQYIPAIKLVREVTGLGLKEAKEYVDGMKGEIFAQRVPPEVQGKVRALLAEGKVKPAAALVRVETGLGKRGAKDYVDAVRQGLVHAPAHDGSGMLSDRVRAFKHAGDYESAVAIVCAETGMGRDEAARFVEALR
;
A
#
# COMPACT_ATOMS: atom_id res chain seq x y z
N MET A 1 -14.11 23.96 16.10
CA MET A 1 -13.63 22.59 16.40
C MET A 1 -12.62 22.23 15.31
N LYS A 2 -11.31 22.23 15.59
CA LYS A 2 -10.25 21.95 14.60
C LYS A 2 -9.81 20.50 14.76
N ASN A 3 -10.28 19.58 13.94
CA ASN A 3 -9.83 18.19 14.01
C ASN A 3 -9.87 17.51 12.65
N ALA A 4 -8.71 17.07 12.17
CA ALA A 4 -8.58 16.35 10.90
C ALA A 4 -9.30 14.99 10.91
N ARG A 5 -9.52 14.41 12.10
CA ARG A 5 -10.24 13.14 12.28
C ARG A 5 -11.73 13.22 11.95
N TYR A 6 -12.29 14.43 11.85
CA TYR A 6 -13.72 14.67 11.58
C TYR A 6 -13.91 15.43 10.28
N ILE A 7 -13.37 14.89 9.19
CA ILE A 7 -13.79 15.30 7.83
C ILE A 7 -15.03 14.49 7.46
N LEU A 8 -16.03 15.15 6.88
CA LEU A 8 -17.22 14.45 6.35
C LEU A 8 -16.78 13.41 5.28
N PRO A 9 -17.44 12.24 5.19
CA PRO A 9 -17.06 11.17 4.26
C PRO A 9 -16.88 11.65 2.82
N GLU A 10 -17.78 12.51 2.33
CA GLU A 10 -17.78 13.05 0.97
C GLU A 10 -16.57 13.96 0.72
N ALA A 11 -16.21 14.77 1.71
CA ALA A 11 -15.03 15.62 1.64
C ALA A 11 -13.74 14.78 1.70
N ARG A 12 -13.73 13.69 2.48
CA ARG A 12 -12.61 12.73 2.50
C ARG A 12 -12.43 12.06 1.14
N GLU A 13 -13.50 11.59 0.52
CA GLU A 13 -13.46 10.98 -0.82
C GLU A 13 -12.90 11.95 -1.84
N ARG A 14 -13.34 13.21 -1.83
CA ARG A 14 -12.79 14.24 -2.72
C ARG A 14 -11.29 14.48 -2.48
N VAL A 15 -10.85 14.50 -1.22
CA VAL A 15 -9.41 14.59 -0.90
C VAL A 15 -8.65 13.39 -1.45
N VAL A 16 -9.20 12.17 -1.30
CA VAL A 16 -8.61 10.94 -1.86
C VAL A 16 -8.46 11.03 -3.38
N GLU A 17 -9.50 11.47 -4.10
CA GLU A 17 -9.46 11.66 -5.56
C GLU A 17 -8.36 12.64 -5.99
N LEU A 18 -8.25 13.78 -5.29
CA LEU A 18 -7.24 14.79 -5.58
C LEU A 18 -5.83 14.26 -5.33
N VAL A 19 -5.61 13.53 -4.24
CA VAL A 19 -4.32 12.90 -3.93
C VAL A 19 -3.98 11.82 -4.96
N ALA A 20 -4.95 10.99 -5.35
CA ALA A 20 -4.77 9.96 -6.37
C ALA A 20 -4.33 10.58 -7.71
N LYS A 21 -4.82 11.79 -8.04
CA LYS A 21 -4.41 12.57 -9.23
C LYS A 21 -3.13 13.39 -9.04
N GLU A 22 -2.41 13.21 -7.93
CA GLU A 22 -1.21 13.99 -7.55
C GLU A 22 -1.47 15.50 -7.39
N GLN A 23 -2.72 15.90 -7.16
CA GLN A 23 -3.15 17.30 -6.97
C GLN A 23 -3.11 17.70 -5.49
N TYR A 24 -1.92 17.74 -4.91
CA TYR A 24 -1.75 17.96 -3.46
C TYR A 24 -2.15 19.36 -2.98
N ILE A 25 -1.89 20.41 -3.76
CA ILE A 25 -2.25 21.78 -3.37
C ILE A 25 -3.78 21.92 -3.24
N PRO A 26 -4.58 21.50 -4.25
CA PRO A 26 -6.03 21.42 -4.10
C PRO A 26 -6.50 20.56 -2.91
N ALA A 27 -5.89 19.39 -2.69
CA ALA A 27 -6.24 18.52 -1.56
C ALA A 27 -6.04 19.21 -0.21
N ILE A 28 -4.88 19.85 -0.02
CA ILE A 28 -4.56 20.59 1.22
C ILE A 28 -5.50 21.78 1.39
N LYS A 29 -5.81 22.51 0.31
CA LYS A 29 -6.75 23.62 0.34
C LYS A 29 -8.13 23.16 0.80
N LEU A 30 -8.65 22.08 0.22
CA LEU A 30 -9.93 21.50 0.59
C LEU A 30 -9.96 21.08 2.07
N VAL A 31 -8.92 20.40 2.55
CA VAL A 31 -8.80 20.02 3.98
C VAL A 31 -8.87 21.25 4.88
N ARG A 32 -8.16 22.34 4.53
CA ARG A 32 -8.20 23.59 5.32
C ARG A 32 -9.59 24.22 5.33
N GLU A 33 -10.26 24.24 4.19
CA GLU A 33 -11.60 24.84 4.05
C GLU A 33 -12.65 24.09 4.89
N VAL A 34 -12.60 22.75 4.90
CA VAL A 34 -13.60 21.94 5.61
C VAL A 34 -13.31 21.76 7.11
N THR A 35 -12.04 21.82 7.53
CA THR A 35 -11.66 21.56 8.93
C THR A 35 -11.22 22.81 9.72
N GLY A 36 -10.91 23.91 9.03
CA GLY A 36 -10.31 25.11 9.62
C GLY A 36 -8.87 24.93 10.12
N LEU A 37 -8.17 23.87 9.68
CA LEU A 37 -6.78 23.61 10.05
C LEU A 37 -5.80 24.62 9.43
N GLY A 38 -4.67 24.80 10.11
CA GLY A 38 -3.52 25.51 9.57
C GLY A 38 -2.88 24.76 8.39
N LEU A 39 -2.03 25.47 7.63
CA LEU A 39 -1.35 24.89 6.46
C LEU A 39 -0.52 23.65 6.82
N LYS A 40 0.19 23.69 7.96
CA LYS A 40 1.02 22.58 8.42
C LYS A 40 0.18 21.34 8.71
N GLU A 41 -0.85 21.47 9.53
CA GLU A 41 -1.71 20.35 9.96
C GLU A 41 -2.45 19.73 8.77
N ALA A 42 -2.98 20.57 7.86
CA ALA A 42 -3.65 20.09 6.66
C ALA A 42 -2.69 19.35 5.71
N LYS A 43 -1.44 19.83 5.61
CA LYS A 43 -0.40 19.14 4.84
C LYS A 43 -0.06 17.78 5.46
N GLU A 44 0.16 17.73 6.78
CA GLU A 44 0.46 16.48 7.50
C GLU A 44 -0.66 15.46 7.33
N TYR A 45 -1.92 15.90 7.39
CA TYR A 45 -3.07 15.05 7.12
C TYR A 45 -3.05 14.47 5.70
N VAL A 46 -2.85 15.31 4.68
CA VAL A 46 -2.79 14.86 3.27
C VAL A 46 -1.60 13.94 3.04
N ASP A 47 -0.43 14.25 3.60
CA ASP A 47 0.77 13.43 3.46
C ASP A 47 0.60 12.04 4.08
N GLY A 48 -0.05 11.95 5.24
CA GLY A 48 -0.30 10.68 5.92
C GLY A 48 -1.17 9.71 5.09
N MET A 49 -2.03 10.24 4.21
CA MET A 49 -2.91 9.41 3.37
C MET A 49 -2.27 8.97 2.06
N LYS A 50 -1.18 9.63 1.59
CA LYS A 50 -0.60 9.37 0.25
C LYS A 50 -0.18 7.92 0.06
N GLY A 51 0.52 7.35 1.04
CA GLY A 51 1.05 5.99 0.97
C GLY A 51 -0.05 4.96 0.72
N GLU A 52 -1.12 5.01 1.51
CA GLU A 52 -2.28 4.13 1.37
C GLU A 52 -3.01 4.34 0.04
N ILE A 53 -3.24 5.59 -0.35
CA ILE A 53 -3.95 5.91 -1.60
C ILE A 53 -3.19 5.40 -2.82
N PHE A 54 -1.87 5.59 -2.86
CA PHE A 54 -1.08 5.07 -3.98
C PHE A 54 -0.93 3.55 -3.92
N ALA A 55 -0.88 2.95 -2.72
CA ALA A 55 -0.84 1.49 -2.58
C ALA A 55 -2.06 0.81 -3.20
N GLN A 56 -3.25 1.40 -3.09
CA GLN A 56 -4.46 0.90 -3.76
C GLN A 56 -4.37 0.90 -5.28
N ARG A 57 -3.49 1.73 -5.87
CA ARG A 57 -3.27 1.83 -7.32
C ARG A 57 -2.11 0.96 -7.81
N VAL A 58 -1.28 0.43 -6.91
CA VAL A 58 -0.16 -0.43 -7.27
C VAL A 58 -0.61 -1.89 -7.19
N PRO A 59 -0.60 -2.66 -8.31
CA PRO A 59 -0.98 -4.07 -8.28
C PRO A 59 -0.11 -4.88 -7.30
N PRO A 60 -0.67 -5.89 -6.60
CA PRO A 60 0.06 -6.70 -5.61
C PRO A 60 1.41 -7.24 -6.11
N GLU A 61 1.47 -7.76 -7.34
CA GLU A 61 2.72 -8.23 -7.94
C GLU A 61 3.78 -7.13 -8.08
N VAL A 62 3.36 -5.90 -8.35
CA VAL A 62 4.25 -4.73 -8.43
C VAL A 62 4.71 -4.32 -7.03
N GLN A 63 3.83 -4.40 -6.03
CA GLN A 63 4.20 -4.13 -4.63
C GLN A 63 5.30 -5.09 -4.14
N GLY A 64 5.17 -6.39 -4.46
CA GLY A 64 6.18 -7.40 -4.13
C GLY A 64 7.53 -7.10 -4.78
N LYS A 65 7.55 -6.80 -6.08
CA LYS A 65 8.77 -6.40 -6.80
C LYS A 65 9.39 -5.12 -6.23
N VAL A 66 8.58 -4.12 -5.85
CA VAL A 66 9.06 -2.89 -5.21
C VAL A 66 9.74 -3.19 -3.88
N ARG A 67 9.19 -4.08 -3.06
CA ARG A 67 9.81 -4.51 -1.79
C ARG A 67 11.15 -5.20 -2.02
N ALA A 68 11.22 -6.12 -2.98
CA ALA A 68 12.48 -6.80 -3.34
C ALA A 68 13.55 -5.78 -3.75
N LEU A 69 13.21 -4.86 -4.65
CA LEU A 69 14.12 -3.79 -5.07
C LEU A 69 14.56 -2.90 -3.89
N LEU A 70 13.67 -2.60 -2.95
CA LEU A 70 14.00 -1.82 -1.76
C LEU A 70 14.92 -2.57 -0.79
N ALA A 71 14.73 -3.88 -0.62
CA ALA A 71 15.63 -4.73 0.18
C ALA A 71 17.06 -4.75 -0.40
N GLU A 72 17.19 -4.63 -1.72
CA GLU A 72 18.46 -4.47 -2.43
C GLU A 72 19.00 -3.02 -2.45
N GLY A 73 18.33 -2.06 -1.80
CA GLY A 73 18.70 -0.64 -1.81
C GLY A 73 18.40 0.09 -3.13
N LYS A 74 17.69 -0.55 -4.07
CA LYS A 74 17.40 -0.03 -5.42
C LYS A 74 16.15 0.86 -5.45
N VAL A 75 16.21 2.02 -4.78
CA VAL A 75 15.09 2.97 -4.69
C VAL A 75 14.67 3.56 -6.05
N LYS A 76 15.63 3.95 -6.89
CA LYS A 76 15.33 4.56 -8.21
C LYS A 76 14.64 3.55 -9.15
N PRO A 77 15.14 2.30 -9.30
CA PRO A 77 14.42 1.26 -10.04
C PRO A 77 13.02 0.99 -9.51
N ALA A 78 12.83 0.93 -8.19
CA ALA A 78 11.50 0.72 -7.59
C ALA A 78 10.51 1.81 -8.01
N ALA A 79 10.92 3.09 -7.94
CA ALA A 79 10.08 4.19 -8.38
C ALA A 79 9.83 4.16 -9.90
N ALA A 80 10.81 3.75 -10.70
CA ALA A 80 10.63 3.61 -12.15
C ALA A 80 9.60 2.53 -12.49
N LEU A 81 9.69 1.36 -11.85
CA LEU A 81 8.74 0.26 -12.01
C LEU A 81 7.31 0.72 -11.72
N VAL A 82 7.09 1.37 -10.56
CA VAL A 82 5.76 1.88 -10.17
C VAL A 82 5.18 2.79 -11.24
N ARG A 83 5.99 3.71 -11.79
CA ARG A 83 5.52 4.64 -12.83
C ARG A 83 5.09 3.91 -14.09
N VAL A 84 5.87 2.94 -14.54
CA VAL A 84 5.60 2.19 -15.77
C VAL A 84 4.32 1.37 -15.61
N GLU A 85 4.16 0.67 -14.49
CA GLU A 85 3.04 -0.25 -14.28
C GLU A 85 1.71 0.45 -13.93
N THR A 86 1.76 1.66 -13.35
CA THR A 86 0.55 2.33 -12.83
C THR A 86 0.21 3.65 -13.53
N GLY A 87 1.12 4.16 -14.36
CA GLY A 87 1.01 5.49 -14.95
C GLY A 87 1.19 6.64 -13.95
N LEU A 88 1.59 6.37 -12.70
CA LEU A 88 1.87 7.42 -11.72
C LEU A 88 2.98 8.35 -12.22
N GLY A 89 2.84 9.62 -11.88
CA GLY A 89 3.87 10.62 -12.06
C GLY A 89 5.07 10.37 -11.15
N LYS A 90 6.13 11.16 -11.38
CA LYS A 90 7.37 11.06 -10.61
C LYS A 90 7.14 11.25 -9.10
N ARG A 91 6.17 12.08 -8.72
CA ARG A 91 5.93 12.45 -7.33
C ARG A 91 5.15 11.34 -6.61
N GLY A 92 4.04 10.89 -7.17
CA GLY A 92 3.24 9.79 -6.63
C GLY A 92 4.03 8.48 -6.51
N ALA A 93 4.82 8.13 -7.52
CA ALA A 93 5.67 6.93 -7.45
C ALA A 93 6.73 7.01 -6.35
N LYS A 94 7.34 8.20 -6.15
CA LYS A 94 8.27 8.41 -5.04
C LYS A 94 7.55 8.31 -3.69
N ASP A 95 6.40 8.96 -3.55
CA ASP A 95 5.61 8.97 -2.32
C ASP A 95 5.20 7.54 -1.93
N TYR A 96 4.80 6.71 -2.91
CA TYR A 96 4.53 5.29 -2.69
C TYR A 96 5.78 4.51 -2.22
N VAL A 97 6.91 4.66 -2.92
CA VAL A 97 8.15 3.96 -2.56
C VAL A 97 8.66 4.37 -1.19
N ASP A 98 8.56 5.65 -0.84
CA ASP A 98 8.91 6.15 0.48
C ASP A 98 7.99 5.56 1.56
N ALA A 99 6.68 5.42 1.28
CA ALA A 99 5.74 4.80 2.20
C ALA A 99 6.01 3.30 2.41
N VAL A 100 6.35 2.55 1.35
CA VAL A 100 6.77 1.13 1.46
C VAL A 100 8.04 1.02 2.30
N ARG A 101 9.04 1.88 2.06
CA ARG A 101 10.30 1.90 2.82
C ARG A 101 10.10 2.22 4.30
N GLN A 102 9.10 3.04 4.63
CA GLN A 102 8.74 3.40 6.01
C GLN A 102 7.82 2.36 6.68
N GLY A 103 7.43 1.29 5.98
CA GLY A 103 6.50 0.28 6.50
C GLY A 103 5.05 0.76 6.60
N LEU A 104 4.71 1.90 5.99
CA LEU A 104 3.36 2.49 5.99
C LEU A 104 2.43 1.84 4.97
N VAL A 105 2.98 1.06 4.04
CA VAL A 105 2.21 0.22 3.12
C VAL A 105 2.32 -1.22 3.61
N HIS A 106 1.28 -1.68 4.29
CA HIS A 106 1.17 -3.09 4.66
C HIS A 106 1.09 -3.97 3.42
N ALA A 107 1.53 -5.22 3.52
CA ALA A 107 1.28 -6.20 2.45
C ALA A 107 -0.22 -6.14 2.14
N PRO A 108 -0.62 -6.25 0.85
CA PRO A 108 -2.04 -6.37 0.56
C PRO A 108 -2.54 -7.53 1.42
N ALA A 109 -3.34 -7.20 2.43
CA ALA A 109 -4.16 -8.20 3.06
C ALA A 109 -5.03 -8.66 1.90
N HIS A 110 -4.70 -9.83 1.34
CA HIS A 110 -5.71 -10.58 0.62
C HIS A 110 -6.88 -10.60 1.59
N ASP A 111 -7.95 -9.90 1.22
CA ASP A 111 -9.11 -9.47 2.01
C ASP A 111 -9.91 -10.60 2.67
N GLY A 112 -9.27 -11.76 2.89
CA GLY A 112 -9.89 -13.00 3.32
C GLY A 112 -10.76 -13.62 2.22
N SER A 113 -10.98 -12.96 1.08
CA SER A 113 -11.87 -13.47 0.04
C SER A 113 -11.07 -14.34 -0.93
N GLY A 114 -11.27 -15.65 -0.82
CA GLY A 114 -10.62 -16.66 -1.65
C GLY A 114 -10.16 -17.89 -0.85
N MET A 115 -10.07 -19.03 -1.53
CA MET A 115 -9.60 -20.26 -0.91
C MET A 115 -8.14 -20.10 -0.46
N LEU A 116 -7.79 -20.64 0.71
CA LEU A 116 -6.41 -20.57 1.25
C LEU A 116 -5.36 -20.98 0.20
N SER A 117 -5.65 -22.00 -0.59
CA SER A 117 -4.76 -22.48 -1.66
C SER A 117 -4.48 -21.43 -2.74
N ASP A 118 -5.46 -20.63 -3.15
CA ASP A 118 -5.28 -19.62 -4.19
C ASP A 118 -4.44 -18.45 -3.68
N ARG A 119 -4.63 -18.08 -2.41
CA ARG A 119 -3.82 -17.06 -1.74
C ARG A 119 -2.38 -17.53 -1.54
N VAL A 120 -2.17 -18.78 -1.16
CA VAL A 120 -0.82 -19.38 -1.06
C VAL A 120 -0.13 -19.43 -2.42
N ARG A 121 -0.84 -19.78 -3.50
CA ARG A 121 -0.28 -19.74 -4.86
C ARG A 121 0.10 -18.32 -5.29
N ALA A 122 -0.71 -17.32 -4.95
CA ALA A 122 -0.40 -15.93 -5.25
C ALA A 122 0.92 -15.49 -4.59
N PHE A 123 1.12 -15.82 -3.31
CA PHE A 123 2.39 -15.56 -2.61
C PHE A 123 3.57 -16.30 -3.24
N LYS A 124 3.41 -17.58 -3.61
CA LYS A 124 4.47 -18.33 -4.32
C LYS A 124 4.83 -17.69 -5.66
N HIS A 125 3.83 -17.28 -6.44
CA HIS A 125 4.05 -16.62 -7.74
C HIS A 125 4.73 -15.25 -7.56
N ALA A 126 4.49 -14.57 -6.44
CA ALA A 126 5.18 -13.34 -6.06
C ALA A 126 6.59 -13.58 -5.47
N GLY A 127 7.00 -14.83 -5.24
CA GLY A 127 8.27 -15.20 -4.60
C GLY A 127 8.31 -14.95 -3.09
N ASP A 128 7.16 -14.65 -2.47
CA ASP A 128 7.04 -14.33 -1.05
C ASP A 128 6.65 -15.57 -0.24
N TYR A 129 7.58 -16.53 -0.15
CA TYR A 129 7.37 -17.81 0.52
C TYR A 129 7.10 -17.67 2.02
N GLU A 130 7.72 -16.70 2.67
CA GLU A 130 7.54 -16.45 4.10
C GLU A 130 6.10 -16.01 4.41
N SER A 131 5.53 -15.11 3.59
CA SER A 131 4.12 -14.72 3.74
C SER A 131 3.16 -15.87 3.44
N ALA A 132 3.50 -16.75 2.48
CA ALA A 132 2.73 -17.96 2.19
C ALA A 132 2.68 -18.92 3.39
N VAL A 133 3.81 -19.13 4.07
CA VAL A 133 3.89 -19.98 5.27
C VAL A 133 3.15 -19.35 6.44
N ALA A 134 3.29 -18.04 6.63
CA ALA A 134 2.65 -17.31 7.71
C ALA A 134 1.12 -17.38 7.65
N ILE A 135 0.52 -17.22 6.47
CA ILE A 135 -0.95 -17.27 6.32
C ILE A 135 -1.50 -18.68 6.57
N VAL A 136 -0.76 -19.73 6.17
CA VAL A 136 -1.15 -21.13 6.44
C VAL A 136 -1.13 -21.40 7.94
N CYS A 137 -0.05 -21.03 8.63
CA CYS A 137 0.05 -21.20 10.09
C CYS A 137 -1.12 -20.50 10.81
N ALA A 138 -1.44 -19.27 10.40
CA ALA A 138 -2.46 -18.45 11.04
C ALA A 138 -3.88 -19.03 10.87
N GLU A 139 -4.20 -19.62 9.72
CA GLU A 139 -5.56 -20.08 9.42
C GLU A 139 -5.80 -21.57 9.70
N THR A 140 -4.78 -22.41 9.65
CA THR A 140 -4.92 -23.86 9.89
C THR A 140 -4.44 -24.29 11.27
N GLY A 141 -3.68 -23.44 11.97
CA GLY A 141 -2.99 -23.79 13.21
C GLY A 141 -1.79 -24.71 13.02
N MET A 142 -1.36 -24.96 11.78
CA MET A 142 -0.17 -25.77 11.48
C MET A 142 1.10 -25.13 12.03
N GLY A 143 2.05 -25.99 12.41
CA GLY A 143 3.41 -25.55 12.74
C GLY A 143 4.14 -25.03 11.48
N ARG A 144 5.15 -24.17 11.67
CA ARG A 144 5.86 -23.51 10.56
C ARG A 144 6.44 -24.50 9.53
N ASP A 145 7.03 -25.60 9.97
CA ASP A 145 7.58 -26.63 9.09
C ASP A 145 6.50 -27.39 8.30
N GLU A 146 5.34 -27.59 8.91
CA GLU A 146 4.20 -28.24 8.28
C GLU A 146 3.54 -27.32 7.25
N ALA A 147 3.37 -26.05 7.60
CA ALA A 147 2.92 -25.01 6.70
C ALA A 147 3.87 -24.84 5.49
N ALA A 148 5.20 -24.89 5.70
CA ALA A 148 6.17 -24.86 4.61
C ALA A 148 5.98 -26.00 3.61
N ARG A 149 5.79 -27.23 4.09
CA ARG A 149 5.52 -28.39 3.22
C ARG A 149 4.20 -28.25 2.47
N PHE A 150 3.16 -27.71 3.12
CA PHE A 150 1.88 -27.42 2.47
C PHE A 150 2.04 -26.41 1.33
N VAL A 151 2.79 -25.33 1.56
CA VAL A 151 3.09 -24.32 0.54
C VAL A 151 3.87 -24.96 -0.61
N GLU A 152 4.88 -25.77 -0.34
CA GLU A 152 5.65 -26.48 -1.38
C GLU A 152 4.79 -27.41 -2.24
N ALA A 153 3.87 -28.14 -1.62
CA ALA A 153 2.99 -29.11 -2.29
C ALA A 153 1.99 -28.48 -3.27
N LEU A 154 1.63 -27.21 -3.08
CA LEU A 154 0.76 -26.49 -3.99
C LEU A 154 1.51 -26.14 -5.28
N ARG A 155 1.18 -26.85 -6.38
CA ARG A 155 1.65 -26.51 -7.73
C ARG A 155 1.07 -25.19 -8.22
#